data_AF-A0A1Q7GJF2-F1
#
_entry.id   AF-A0A1Q7GJF2-F1
#
_cell.length_a   1.000
_cell.length_b   1.000
_cell.length_c   1.000
_cell.angle_alpha   90.00
_cell.angle_beta   90.00
_cell.angle_gamma   90.00
#
_symmetry.space_group_name_H-M   'P 1'
#
loop_
_entity.id
_entity.type
_entity.pdbx_description
1 polymer ?
#
loop_
_entity_poly.entity_id
_entity_poly.type
_entity_poly.pdbx_seq_one_letter_code
_entity_poly.pdbx_strand_id
1 'polypeptide(L)'
;MRQGTLVARRIDVAGGRWTSEPVILADRVGYDPTFNLGGFSISGNGRIAYRAATVGRQQLVWYDRSGKAIGPAGDADPNGVLYPELSPDGRRVAMGRLTTCIRRPPVRPVPRSCCWRIRTLKPRRTGRKTAVLAVFPA
;
A
#
# COMPACT_ATOMS: atom_id res chain seq x y z
N MET A 1 -4.60 17.46 6.98
CA MET A 1 -3.52 16.46 7.19
C MET A 1 -2.26 16.98 6.53
N ARG A 2 -1.10 16.85 7.17
CA ARG A 2 0.20 17.30 6.64
C ARG A 2 1.23 16.20 6.86
N GLN A 3 1.77 15.64 5.77
CA GLN A 3 2.84 14.62 5.80
C GLN A 3 2.53 13.42 6.72
N GLY A 4 1.32 12.83 6.63
CA GLY A 4 0.95 11.73 7.52
C GLY A 4 0.37 12.17 8.88
N THR A 5 0.43 13.45 9.23
CA THR A 5 -0.07 13.95 10.51
C THR A 5 -1.47 14.53 10.35
N LEU A 6 -2.42 14.04 11.15
CA LEU A 6 -3.76 14.63 11.23
C LEU A 6 -3.74 15.76 12.25
N VAL A 7 -4.12 16.95 11.80
CA VAL A 7 -4.14 18.17 12.60
C VAL A 7 -5.53 18.78 12.58
N ALA A 8 -5.95 19.34 13.70
CA ALA A 8 -7.15 20.15 13.81
C ALA A 8 -6.77 21.61 14.10
N ARG A 9 -7.56 22.54 13.56
CA ARG A 9 -7.43 23.97 13.84
C ARG A 9 -8.82 24.57 13.86
N ARG A 10 -9.11 25.43 14.84
CA ARG A 10 -10.36 26.19 14.81
C ARG A 10 -10.28 27.27 13.75
N ILE A 11 -11.37 27.41 13.01
CA ILE A 11 -11.56 28.46 12.02
C ILE A 11 -12.82 29.25 12.40
N ASP A 12 -12.69 30.56 12.37
CA ASP A 12 -13.84 31.45 12.25
C ASP A 12 -14.27 31.43 10.78
N VAL A 13 -15.38 30.74 10.51
CA VAL A 13 -15.92 30.57 9.15
C VAL A 13 -16.41 31.89 8.57
N ALA A 14 -16.97 32.79 9.41
CA ALA A 14 -17.50 34.06 8.94
C ALA A 14 -16.36 35.03 8.57
N GLY A 15 -15.29 35.06 9.37
CA GLY A 15 -14.13 35.89 9.11
C GLY A 15 -13.09 35.28 8.17
N GLY A 16 -13.16 33.98 7.88
CA GLY A 16 -12.15 33.26 7.09
C GLY A 16 -10.79 33.15 7.78
N ARG A 17 -10.75 33.21 9.12
CA ARG A 17 -9.49 33.29 9.90
C ARG A 17 -9.34 32.09 10.81
N TRP A 18 -8.11 31.64 10.98
CA TRP A 18 -7.81 30.64 12.00
C TRP A 18 -7.81 31.29 13.38
N THR A 19 -8.47 30.65 14.35
CA THR A 19 -8.65 31.20 15.70
C THR A 19 -7.86 30.46 16.77
N SER A 20 -7.18 29.38 16.41
CA SER A 20 -6.33 28.61 17.33
C SER A 20 -5.01 28.22 16.70
N GLU A 21 -4.05 27.83 17.54
CA GLU A 21 -2.92 27.04 17.07
C GLU A 21 -3.39 25.64 16.61
N PRO A 22 -2.66 25.00 15.68
CA PRO A 22 -2.93 23.63 15.27
C PRO A 22 -2.71 22.64 16.43
N VAL A 23 -3.61 21.67 16.58
CA VAL A 23 -3.48 20.55 17.52
C VAL A 23 -3.28 19.26 16.73
N ILE A 24 -2.28 18.47 17.10
CA ILE A 24 -2.04 17.15 16.51
C ILE A 24 -3.05 16.16 17.11
N LEU A 25 -3.77 15.47 16.24
CA LEU A 25 -4.78 14.47 16.63
C LEU A 25 -4.27 13.04 16.47
N ALA A 26 -3.47 12.78 15.44
CA ALA A 26 -2.88 11.48 15.18
C ALA A 26 -1.66 11.60 14.27
N ASP A 27 -0.65 10.78 14.55
CA ASP A 27 0.52 10.61 13.70
C ASP A 27 0.38 9.37 12.81
N ARG A 28 1.13 9.36 11.70
CA ARG A 28 1.15 8.27 10.73
C ARG A 28 -0.25 7.83 10.28
N VAL A 29 -1.14 8.77 9.97
CA VAL A 29 -2.42 8.46 9.33
C VAL A 29 -2.18 8.00 7.89
N GLY A 30 -2.88 6.95 7.49
CA GLY A 30 -2.80 6.38 6.15
C GLY A 30 -3.23 7.38 5.09
N TYR A 31 -2.64 7.26 3.91
CA TYR A 31 -2.95 8.08 2.76
C TYR A 31 -3.01 7.19 1.53
N ASP A 32 -4.07 7.37 0.74
CA ASP A 32 -4.23 6.71 -0.54
C ASP A 32 -3.74 7.65 -1.66
N PRO A 33 -2.59 7.36 -2.29
CA PRO A 33 -2.04 8.22 -3.34
C PRO A 33 -2.80 8.09 -4.66
N THR A 34 -3.58 7.04 -4.86
CA THR A 34 -4.37 6.84 -6.09
C THR A 34 -5.57 7.76 -6.12
N PHE A 35 -6.25 7.92 -4.99
CA PHE A 35 -7.43 8.80 -4.88
C PHE A 35 -7.16 10.14 -4.18
N ASN A 36 -5.93 10.37 -3.74
CA ASN A 36 -5.54 11.54 -2.94
C ASN A 36 -6.40 11.69 -1.67
N LEU A 37 -6.74 10.57 -1.03
CA LEU A 37 -7.62 10.53 0.15
C LEU A 37 -6.82 10.24 1.42
N GLY A 38 -7.16 10.95 2.49
CA GLY A 38 -6.70 10.62 3.84
C GLY A 38 -7.49 9.44 4.41
N GLY A 39 -6.81 8.53 5.10
CA GLY A 39 -7.42 7.39 5.78
C GLY A 39 -8.07 7.78 7.10
N PHE A 40 -8.96 8.77 7.10
CA PHE A 40 -9.71 9.20 8.28
C PHE A 40 -11.14 9.61 7.91
N SER A 41 -12.04 9.58 8.90
CA SER A 41 -13.43 10.04 8.81
C SER A 41 -13.81 10.76 10.10
N ILE A 42 -14.72 11.73 10.00
CA ILE A 42 -15.17 12.56 11.11
C ILE A 42 -16.70 12.49 11.16
N SER A 43 -17.25 12.22 12.33
CA SER A 43 -18.69 12.27 12.58
C SER A 43 -19.13 13.67 13.02
N GLY A 44 -20.41 13.99 12.80
CA GLY A 44 -20.98 15.29 13.22
C GLY A 44 -20.95 15.55 14.72
N ASN A 45 -20.81 14.50 15.55
CA ASN A 45 -20.61 14.61 17.00
C ASN A 45 -19.12 14.71 17.42
N GLY A 46 -18.21 14.93 16.47
CA GLY A 46 -16.80 15.21 16.73
C GLY A 46 -15.91 13.99 16.99
N ARG A 47 -16.40 12.76 16.78
CA ARG A 47 -15.54 11.57 16.83
C ARG A 47 -14.76 11.41 15.54
N ILE A 48 -13.54 10.90 15.66
CA ILE A 48 -12.63 10.72 14.54
C ILE A 48 -12.22 9.25 14.49
N ALA A 49 -12.44 8.63 13.33
CA ALA A 49 -11.90 7.32 13.02
C ALA A 49 -10.74 7.51 12.04
N TYR A 50 -9.62 6.81 12.24
CA TYR A 50 -8.49 6.86 11.32
C TYR A 50 -7.81 5.50 11.19
N ARG A 51 -7.20 5.24 10.04
CA ARG A 51 -6.34 4.10 9.79
C ARG A 51 -4.89 4.57 9.85
N ALA A 52 -4.05 3.83 10.57
CA ALA A 52 -2.62 4.07 10.50
C ALA A 52 -2.07 3.78 9.09
N ALA A 53 -1.03 4.51 8.70
CA ALA A 53 -0.25 4.24 7.51
C ALA A 53 0.44 2.89 7.71
N THR A 54 0.00 1.91 6.93
CA THR A 54 0.75 0.66 6.74
C THR A 54 1.95 0.98 5.85
N VAL A 55 3.09 1.24 6.49
CA VAL A 55 4.41 1.28 5.85
C VAL A 55 4.97 -0.15 5.65
N GLY A 56 4.14 -1.16 5.90
CA GLY A 56 4.52 -2.57 5.89
C GLY A 56 4.80 -3.05 4.47
N ARG A 57 5.97 -3.68 4.31
CA ARG A 57 6.28 -4.41 3.09
C ARG A 57 5.24 -5.52 2.89
N GLN A 58 4.64 -5.58 1.71
CA GLN A 58 3.66 -6.62 1.39
C GLN A 58 4.36 -7.82 0.78
N GLN A 59 4.06 -9.03 1.22
CA GLN A 59 4.69 -10.23 0.69
C GLN A 59 3.64 -11.28 0.37
N LEU A 60 3.63 -11.76 -0.87
CA LEU A 60 2.82 -12.92 -1.18
C LEU A 60 3.36 -14.15 -0.45
N VAL A 61 2.45 -15.00 0.02
CA VAL A 61 2.78 -16.27 0.67
C VAL A 61 2.02 -17.38 -0.03
N TRP A 62 2.71 -18.48 -0.29
CA TRP A 62 2.11 -19.72 -0.75
C TRP A 62 1.41 -20.41 0.42
N TYR A 63 0.19 -20.88 0.18
CA TYR A 63 -0.57 -21.73 1.09
C TYR A 63 -0.87 -23.07 0.43
N ASP A 64 -0.88 -24.14 1.22
CA ASP A 64 -1.44 -25.41 0.78
C ASP A 64 -2.97 -25.41 0.86
N ARG A 65 -3.60 -26.49 0.40
CA ARG A 65 -5.06 -26.62 0.35
C ARG A 65 -5.71 -26.73 1.73
N SER A 66 -4.94 -26.99 2.78
CA SER A 66 -5.43 -26.98 4.16
C SER A 66 -5.41 -25.57 4.77
N GLY A 67 -4.93 -24.56 4.02
CA GLY A 67 -4.76 -23.20 4.53
C GLY A 67 -3.47 -23.00 5.30
N LYS A 68 -2.52 -23.93 5.25
CA LYS A 68 -1.22 -23.81 5.92
C LYS A 68 -0.23 -23.04 5.04
N ALA A 69 0.44 -22.05 5.62
CA ALA A 69 1.51 -21.32 4.94
C ALA A 69 2.69 -22.25 4.67
N ILE A 70 3.12 -22.31 3.41
CA ILE A 70 4.23 -23.16 2.94
C ILE A 70 5.45 -22.35 2.48
N GLY A 71 5.38 -21.03 2.56
CA GLY A 71 6.53 -20.12 2.41
C GLY A 71 6.27 -18.93 1.49
N PRO A 72 7.21 -17.97 1.43
CA PRO A 72 7.04 -16.76 0.66
C PRO A 72 7.03 -17.03 -0.85
N ALA A 73 6.15 -16.34 -1.57
CA ALA A 73 6.11 -16.26 -3.01
C ALA A 73 6.85 -14.98 -3.46
N GLY A 74 8.19 -15.02 -3.37
CA GLY A 74 9.07 -13.89 -3.70
C GLY A 74 9.38 -12.97 -2.51
N ASP A 75 10.18 -11.94 -2.78
CA ASP A 75 10.60 -10.96 -1.77
C ASP A 75 9.44 -10.04 -1.39
N ALA A 76 9.48 -9.52 -0.15
CA ALA A 76 8.54 -8.51 0.30
C ALA A 76 8.69 -7.23 -0.55
N ASP A 77 7.56 -6.73 -1.06
CA ASP A 77 7.50 -5.53 -1.88
C ASP A 77 7.31 -4.28 -1.00
N PRO A 78 8.17 -3.27 -1.12
CA PRO A 78 8.09 -2.06 -0.31
C PRO A 78 7.00 -1.08 -0.77
N ASN A 79 6.50 -1.21 -2.00
CA ASN A 79 5.62 -0.20 -2.59
C ASN A 79 4.19 -0.71 -2.80
N GLY A 80 3.94 -1.97 -2.46
CA GLY A 80 2.62 -2.58 -2.51
C GLY A 80 2.42 -3.47 -3.73
N VAL A 81 1.63 -4.51 -3.49
CA VAL A 81 1.24 -5.55 -4.42
C VAL A 81 -0.21 -5.31 -4.82
N LEU A 82 -0.47 -5.27 -6.12
CA LEU A 82 -1.81 -5.12 -6.68
C LEU A 82 -2.17 -6.33 -7.54
N TYR A 83 -3.45 -6.69 -7.51
CA TYR A 83 -4.09 -7.65 -8.44
C TYR A 83 -3.28 -8.96 -8.64
N PRO A 84 -3.05 -9.76 -7.59
CA PRO A 84 -2.35 -11.02 -7.74
C PRO A 84 -3.21 -12.02 -8.53
N GLU A 85 -2.63 -12.62 -9.56
CA GLU A 85 -3.27 -13.65 -10.38
C GLU A 85 -2.40 -14.91 -10.43
N LEU A 86 -3.01 -16.07 -10.14
CA LEU A 86 -2.34 -17.36 -10.13
C LEU A 86 -2.34 -17.95 -11.56
N SER A 87 -1.20 -18.48 -12.00
CA SER A 87 -1.14 -19.20 -13.27
C SER A 87 -2.01 -20.46 -13.24
N PRO A 88 -2.57 -20.91 -14.38
CA PRO A 88 -3.42 -22.11 -14.43
C PRO A 88 -2.75 -23.38 -13.89
N ASP A 89 -1.42 -23.48 -14.02
CA ASP A 89 -0.63 -24.60 -13.50
C ASP A 89 -0.33 -24.51 -11.98
N GLY A 90 -0.70 -23.41 -11.32
CA GLY A 90 -0.50 -23.16 -9.90
C GLY A 90 0.97 -22.96 -9.50
N ARG A 91 1.86 -22.67 -10.47
CA ARG A 91 3.31 -22.57 -10.25
C ARG A 91 3.83 -21.14 -10.32
N ARG A 92 3.01 -20.15 -10.65
CA ARG A 92 3.44 -18.76 -10.77
C ARG A 92 2.34 -17.81 -10.32
N VAL A 93 2.73 -16.64 -9.87
CA VAL A 93 1.80 -15.53 -9.60
C VAL A 93 2.28 -14.31 -10.39
N ALA A 94 1.36 -13.68 -11.11
CA ALA A 94 1.54 -12.37 -11.71
C ALA A 94 0.97 -11.30 -10.78
N MET A 95 1.60 -10.13 -10.71
CA MET A 95 1.15 -9.03 -9.87
C MET A 95 1.51 -7.68 -10.47
N GLY A 96 0.68 -6.67 -10.22
CA GLY A 96 1.04 -5.27 -10.36
C GLY A 96 1.86 -4.78 -9.17
N ARG A 97 2.76 -3.82 -9.41
CA ARG A 97 3.50 -3.10 -8.38
C ARG A 97 3.29 -1.61 -8.58
N LEU A 98 2.98 -0.89 -7.51
CA LEU A 98 3.03 0.57 -7.54
C LEU A 98 4.49 0.99 -7.57
N THR A 99 5.04 1.27 -8.74
CA THR A 99 6.40 1.83 -8.80
C THR A 99 6.27 3.32 -8.64
N THR A 100 6.65 3.89 -7.49
CA THR A 100 6.90 5.33 -7.42
C THR A 100 8.00 5.64 -8.42
N CYS A 101 7.70 6.45 -9.42
CA CYS A 101 8.72 7.05 -10.28
C CYS A 101 9.56 8.01 -9.42
N ILE A 102 10.49 7.47 -8.64
CA ILE A 102 11.56 8.29 -8.10
C ILE A 102 12.34 8.75 -9.33
N ARG A 103 12.27 10.06 -9.57
CA ARG A 103 12.99 10.74 -10.64
C ARG A 103 14.49 10.72 -10.33
N ARG A 104 15.11 9.53 -10.32
CA ARG A 104 16.56 9.41 -10.49
C ARG A 104 16.83 9.84 -11.94
N PRO A 105 17.66 10.86 -12.19
CA PRO A 105 18.04 11.17 -13.56
C PRO A 105 18.67 9.90 -14.14
N PRO A 106 18.19 9.40 -15.29
CA PRO A 106 18.73 8.18 -15.86
C PRO A 106 20.17 8.44 -16.32
N VAL A 107 21.11 7.56 -15.95
CA VAL A 107 22.47 7.54 -16.52
C VAL A 107 22.44 7.05 -17.98
N ARG A 108 21.31 6.52 -18.48
CA ARG A 108 21.11 6.15 -19.89
C ARG A 108 19.65 6.31 -20.33
N PRO A 109 19.37 6.81 -21.55
CA PRO A 109 18.00 7.02 -22.03
C PRO A 109 17.26 5.68 -22.13
N VAL A 110 16.09 5.60 -21.47
CA VAL A 110 15.13 4.51 -21.63
C VAL A 110 14.00 5.03 -22.52
N PRO A 111 13.56 4.29 -23.56
CA PRO A 111 12.44 4.72 -24.39
C PRO A 111 11.16 4.79 -23.54
N ARG A 112 10.33 5.79 -23.85
CA ARG A 112 9.02 6.02 -23.22
C ARG A 112 8.07 4.87 -23.54
N SER A 113 7.98 3.91 -22.64
CA SER A 113 6.90 2.92 -22.62
C SER A 113 6.60 2.63 -21.15
N CYS A 114 5.35 2.79 -20.73
CA CYS A 114 4.88 2.25 -19.45
C CYS A 114 5.19 0.75 -19.43
N CYS A 115 6.30 0.39 -18.77
CA CYS A 115 6.78 -0.98 -18.76
C CYS A 115 6.04 -1.71 -17.65
N TRP A 116 4.93 -2.35 -18.01
CA TRP A 116 4.36 -3.43 -17.22
C TRP A 116 5.42 -4.55 -17.17
N ARG A 117 6.18 -4.63 -16.08
CA ARG A 117 7.17 -5.69 -15.90
C ARG A 117 6.52 -6.83 -15.11
N ILE A 118 6.03 -7.83 -15.84
CA ILE A 118 5.55 -9.10 -15.26
C ILE A 118 6.75 -9.83 -14.68
N ARG A 119 6.88 -9.84 -13.34
CA ARG A 119 7.86 -10.71 -12.67
C ARG A 119 7.18 -12.01 -12.31
N THR A 120 7.58 -13.09 -12.97
CA THR A 120 7.08 -14.43 -12.65
C THR A 120 7.85 -14.99 -11.45
N LEU A 121 7.13 -15.42 -10.42
CA LEU A 121 7.70 -15.97 -9.19
C LEU A 121 7.43 -17.48 -9.15
N LYS A 122 8.49 -18.30 -9.07
CA LYS A 122 8.38 -19.77 -9.02
C LYS A 122 8.43 -20.29 -7.57
N PRO A 123 7.63 -21.30 -7.20
CA PRO A 123 7.73 -21.99 -5.92
C PRO A 123 8.92 -22.95 -5.91
N ARG A 124 9.51 -23.14 -4.71
CA ARG A 124 10.61 -24.09 -4.47
C ARG A 124 10.18 -25.57 -4.37
N ARG A 125 8.88 -25.92 -4.41
CA ARG A 125 8.39 -27.32 -4.35
C ARG A 125 7.14 -27.56 -5.20
N THR A 126 7.10 -28.70 -5.88
CA THR A 126 6.10 -29.20 -6.84
C THR A 126 4.83 -29.75 -6.19
N GLY A 127 3.72 -29.03 -6.33
CA GLY A 127 2.36 -29.44 -5.96
C GLY A 127 1.38 -28.31 -6.30
N ARG A 128 0.10 -28.60 -6.60
CA ARG A 128 -0.91 -27.57 -6.89
C ARG A 128 -1.17 -26.74 -5.63
N LYS A 129 -0.87 -25.44 -5.66
CA LYS A 129 -0.85 -24.51 -4.51
C LYS A 129 -1.65 -23.26 -4.80
N THR A 130 -2.12 -22.60 -3.75
CA THR A 130 -2.80 -21.30 -3.83
C THR A 130 -1.85 -20.24 -3.29
N ALA A 131 -1.65 -19.15 -4.03
CA ALA A 131 -0.96 -17.97 -3.49
C ALA A 131 -1.98 -17.03 -2.89
N VAL A 132 -1.71 -16.56 -1.67
CA VAL A 132 -2.54 -15.55 -1.01
C VAL A 132 -1.63 -14.38 -0.63
N LEU A 133 -2.15 -13.16 -0.77
CA LEU A 133 -1.48 -11.96 -0.33
C LEU A 133 -1.46 -11.93 1.20
N ALA A 134 -0.26 -11.96 1.79
CA ALA A 134 -0.08 -11.66 3.20
C ALA A 134 0.44 -10.22 3.34
N VAL A 135 -0.28 -9.41 4.11
CA VAL A 135 0.16 -8.07 4.47
C VAL A 135 0.83 -8.19 5.83
N PHE A 136 2.15 -8.02 5.88
CA PHE A 136 2.88 -8.00 7.14
C PHE A 136 2.94 -6.56 7.65
N PRO A 137 2.46 -6.27 8.88
CA PRO A 137 2.78 -5.00 9.52
C PRO A 137 4.30 -4.96 9.79
N ALA A 138 4.90 -3.79 9.55
CA ALA A 138 6.26 -3.50 10.01
C ALA A 138 6.26 -3.18 11.51
#